data_AF-A0A2S1XJ27-F1
#
_entry.id   AF-A0A2S1XJ27-F1
#
_cell.length_a   1.000
_cell.length_b   1.000
_cell.length_c   1.000
_cell.angle_alpha   90.00
_cell.angle_beta   90.00
_cell.angle_gamma   90.00
#
_symmetry.space_group_name_H-M   'P 1'
#
loop_
_entity.id
_entity.type
_entity.pdbx_description
1 polymer ?
#
loop_
_entity_poly.entity_id
_entity_poly.type
_entity_poly.pdbx_seq_one_letter_code
_entity_poly.pdbx_strand_id
1 'polypeptide(L)'
;MPSLTSTITRQIVTPVTIVLFVVSTVTGIMLLLHWNGNLVRFSHEWLSVGFSAIGLWHLARNWTAFLQYFKRNVALSAFVVSVAGSLVFTAMTGTPASTGGPGAMMRAVTNAPLATVAPVFGLDADKAIQALKAANIEAQPGESLAAIGTRAGMNAVGVANILTAAKPPKPASNGPAS
;
A
#
# COMPACT_ATOMS: atom_id res chain seq x y z
N MET A 1 -30.31 -5.17 43.22
CA MET A 1 -29.42 -4.02 42.97
C MET A 1 -28.79 -4.20 41.61
N PRO A 2 -29.21 -3.47 40.56
CA PRO A 2 -28.57 -3.58 39.25
C PRO A 2 -27.14 -3.04 39.34
N SER A 3 -26.17 -3.84 38.89
CA SER A 3 -24.75 -3.51 38.97
C SER A 3 -24.44 -2.30 38.10
N LEU A 4 -23.71 -1.34 38.68
CA LEU A 4 -23.28 -0.07 38.05
C LEU A 4 -22.60 -0.27 36.68
N THR A 5 -22.05 -1.47 36.43
CA THR A 5 -21.36 -1.86 35.21
C THR A 5 -22.29 -2.03 33.99
N SER A 6 -23.56 -2.41 34.20
CA SER A 6 -24.50 -2.68 33.10
C SER A 6 -25.01 -1.39 32.44
N THR A 7 -25.27 -0.36 33.25
CA THR A 7 -25.81 0.93 32.78
C THR A 7 -24.78 1.71 31.97
N ILE A 8 -23.51 1.69 32.40
CA ILE A 8 -22.39 2.39 31.75
C ILE A 8 -22.13 1.83 30.34
N THR A 9 -22.24 0.51 30.17
CA THR A 9 -21.90 -0.15 28.90
C THR A 9 -22.92 0.14 27.78
N ARG A 10 -24.21 0.28 28.10
CA ARG A 10 -25.26 0.47 27.08
C ARG A 10 -25.54 1.95 26.77
N GLN A 11 -25.45 2.83 27.77
CA GLN A 11 -25.78 4.25 27.61
C GLN A 11 -24.63 5.11 27.08
N ILE A 12 -23.37 4.67 27.21
CA ILE A 12 -22.20 5.46 26.79
C ILE A 12 -21.56 4.87 25.54
N VAL A 13 -21.42 3.54 25.46
CA VAL A 13 -20.68 2.92 24.36
C VAL A 13 -21.42 3.06 23.03
N THR A 14 -22.74 2.87 23.01
CA THR A 14 -23.56 3.00 21.79
C THR A 14 -23.48 4.41 21.17
N PRO A 15 -23.72 5.52 21.91
CA PRO A 15 -23.59 6.86 21.34
C PRO A 15 -22.15 7.21 20.96
N VAL A 16 -21.14 6.75 21.72
CA VAL A 16 -19.73 6.99 21.38
C VAL A 16 -19.35 6.32 20.05
N THR A 17 -19.79 5.07 19.82
CA THR A 17 -19.51 4.37 18.55
C THR A 17 -20.22 5.05 17.37
N ILE A 18 -21.45 5.54 17.55
CA ILE A 18 -22.19 6.29 16.51
C ILE A 18 -21.47 7.59 16.17
N VAL A 19 -21.05 8.36 17.17
CA VAL A 19 -20.32 9.62 16.96
C VAL A 19 -19.00 9.37 16.24
N LEU A 20 -18.22 8.38 16.66
CA LEU A 20 -16.97 8.04 16.00
C LEU A 20 -17.18 7.52 14.57
N PHE A 21 -18.24 6.75 14.31
CA PHE A 21 -18.59 6.29 12.96
C PHE A 21 -18.94 7.47 12.04
N VAL A 22 -19.73 8.43 12.53
CA VAL A 22 -20.08 9.65 11.79
C VAL A 22 -18.82 10.46 11.49
N VAL A 23 -17.93 10.66 12.47
CA VAL A 23 -16.65 11.37 12.27
C VAL A 23 -15.75 10.66 11.25
N SER A 24 -15.63 9.34 11.33
CA SER A 24 -14.86 8.53 10.37
C SER A 24 -15.45 8.60 8.95
N THR A 25 -16.78 8.57 8.83
CA THR A 25 -17.49 8.69 7.54
C THR A 25 -17.27 10.07 6.91
N VAL A 26 -17.41 11.14 7.69
CA VAL A 26 -17.19 12.52 7.20
C VAL A 26 -15.75 12.72 6.76
N THR A 27 -14.76 12.26 7.54
CA THR A 27 -13.34 12.34 7.15
C THR A 27 -13.03 11.51 5.90
N GLY A 28 -13.65 10.34 5.74
CA GLY A 28 -13.55 9.52 4.53
C GLY A 28 -14.11 10.22 3.29
N ILE A 29 -15.27 10.88 3.41
CA ILE A 29 -15.87 11.67 2.32
C ILE A 29 -14.96 12.85 1.95
N MET A 30 -14.37 13.54 2.93
CA MET A 30 -13.44 14.65 2.65
C MET A 30 -12.18 14.19 1.88
N LEU A 31 -11.66 13.00 2.18
CA LEU A 31 -10.54 12.42 1.43
C LEU A 31 -10.91 12.05 -0.01
N LEU A 32 -12.11 11.50 -0.23
CA LEU A 32 -12.61 11.22 -1.59
C LEU A 32 -12.70 12.50 -2.43
N LEU A 33 -13.03 13.63 -1.80
CA LEU A 33 -13.11 14.94 -2.44
C LEU A 33 -11.75 15.67 -2.52
N HIS A 34 -10.64 15.01 -2.15
CA HIS A 34 -9.28 15.56 -2.14
C HIS A 34 -9.13 16.87 -1.34
N TRP A 35 -10.01 17.11 -0.40
CA TRP A 35 -10.06 18.36 0.35
C TRP A 35 -8.99 18.36 1.45
N ASN A 36 -7.96 19.22 1.32
CA ASN A 36 -6.85 19.34 2.29
C ASN A 36 -6.13 18.01 2.61
N GLY A 37 -5.76 17.27 1.55
CA GLY A 37 -5.29 15.88 1.62
C GLY A 37 -4.20 15.56 2.65
N ASN A 38 -3.20 16.43 2.88
CA ASN A 38 -2.12 16.11 3.82
C ASN A 38 -2.58 16.06 5.29
N LEU A 39 -3.38 17.03 5.73
CA LEU A 39 -3.81 17.11 7.12
C LEU A 39 -4.93 16.10 7.42
N VAL A 40 -5.89 15.99 6.49
CA VAL A 40 -7.02 15.07 6.62
C VAL A 40 -6.57 13.61 6.55
N ARG A 41 -5.56 13.28 5.74
CA ARG A 41 -5.02 11.91 5.64
C ARG A 41 -4.39 11.44 6.95
N PHE A 42 -3.58 12.29 7.58
CA PHE A 42 -2.98 11.97 8.87
C PHE A 42 -4.06 11.74 9.95
N SER A 43 -5.05 12.64 10.04
CA SER A 43 -6.16 12.48 10.98
C SER A 43 -6.98 11.23 10.68
N HIS A 44 -7.28 10.93 9.42
CA HIS A 44 -8.10 9.76 9.04
C HIS A 44 -7.38 8.45 9.31
N GLU A 45 -6.09 8.35 9.02
CA GLU A 45 -5.30 7.14 9.31
C GLU A 45 -5.34 6.82 10.81
N TRP A 46 -4.99 7.78 11.67
CA TRP A 46 -4.97 7.57 13.12
C TRP A 46 -6.37 7.43 13.75
N LEU A 47 -7.35 8.22 13.31
CA LEU A 47 -8.74 8.09 13.75
C LEU A 47 -9.34 6.74 13.33
N SER A 48 -9.01 6.24 12.14
CA SER A 48 -9.49 4.93 11.68
C SER A 48 -8.92 3.78 12.52
N VAL A 49 -7.64 3.88 12.93
CA VAL A 49 -7.00 2.88 13.80
C VAL A 49 -7.66 2.90 15.18
N GLY A 50 -7.82 4.08 15.79
CA GLY A 50 -8.49 4.22 17.09
C GLY A 50 -9.95 3.73 17.05
N PHE A 51 -10.69 4.11 16.01
CA PHE A 51 -12.06 3.65 15.81
C PHE A 51 -12.13 2.13 15.60
N SER A 52 -11.23 1.57 14.80
CA SER A 52 -11.18 0.12 14.56
C SER A 52 -10.88 -0.65 15.85
N ALA A 53 -9.96 -0.17 16.70
CA ALA A 53 -9.65 -0.81 17.97
C ALA A 53 -10.87 -0.81 18.92
N ILE A 54 -11.56 0.33 19.06
CA ILE A 54 -12.77 0.44 19.89
C ILE A 54 -13.91 -0.40 19.30
N GLY A 55 -14.08 -0.38 17.98
CA GLY A 55 -15.09 -1.16 17.26
C GLY A 55 -14.88 -2.67 17.40
N LEU A 56 -13.63 -3.14 17.24
CA LEU A 56 -13.26 -4.54 17.44
C LEU A 56 -13.47 -4.99 18.88
N TRP A 57 -13.11 -4.17 19.87
CA TRP A 57 -13.41 -4.47 21.27
C TRP A 57 -14.93 -4.55 21.48
N HIS A 58 -15.70 -3.57 21.01
CA HIS A 58 -17.15 -3.58 21.15
C HIS A 58 -17.79 -4.82 20.50
N LEU A 59 -17.30 -5.21 19.32
CA LEU A 59 -17.73 -6.41 18.59
C LEU A 59 -17.39 -7.69 19.35
N ALA A 60 -16.17 -7.81 19.88
CA ALA A 60 -15.73 -8.95 20.67
C ALA A 60 -16.56 -9.10 21.96
N ARG A 61 -16.90 -7.99 22.63
CA ARG A 61 -17.72 -8.01 23.86
C ARG A 61 -19.20 -8.27 23.60
N ASN A 62 -19.72 -7.93 22.42
CA ASN A 62 -21.13 -8.13 22.05
C ASN A 62 -21.31 -9.19 20.94
N TRP A 63 -20.36 -10.12 20.83
CA TRP A 63 -20.30 -11.14 19.77
C TRP A 63 -21.57 -11.99 19.69
N THR A 64 -22.16 -12.34 20.83
CA THR A 64 -23.41 -13.11 20.93
C THR A 64 -24.62 -12.35 20.39
N ALA A 65 -24.75 -11.05 20.69
CA ALA A 65 -25.82 -10.21 20.15
C ALA A 65 -25.65 -9.97 18.63
N PHE A 66 -24.40 -9.86 18.18
CA PHE A 66 -24.06 -9.73 16.76
C PHE A 66 -24.42 -10.99 15.96
N LEU A 67 -24.09 -12.18 16.47
CA LEU A 67 -24.51 -13.46 15.88
C LEU A 67 -26.04 -13.63 15.85
N GLN A 68 -26.75 -13.04 16.82
CA GLN A 68 -28.21 -13.04 16.86
C GLN A 68 -28.83 -12.16 15.75
N TYR A 69 -28.14 -11.08 15.34
CA TYR A 69 -28.51 -10.27 14.18
C TYR A 69 -28.32 -11.02 12.85
N PHE A 70 -27.30 -11.87 12.74
CA PHE A 70 -27.07 -12.74 11.57
C PHE A 70 -28.14 -13.83 11.38
N LYS A 71 -28.92 -14.16 12.43
CA LYS A 71 -30.09 -15.07 12.30
C LYS A 71 -31.27 -14.44 11.56
N ARG A 72 -31.25 -13.13 11.31
CA ARG A 72 -32.31 -12.43 10.56
C ARG A 72 -31.85 -12.28 9.11
N ASN A 73 -32.48 -13.03 8.21
CA ASN A 73 -32.10 -13.19 6.78
C ASN A 73 -31.74 -11.88 6.06
N VAL A 74 -32.34 -10.75 6.47
CA VAL A 74 -32.08 -9.40 5.92
C VAL A 74 -30.65 -8.90 6.19
N ALA A 75 -30.08 -9.17 7.37
CA ALA A 75 -28.72 -8.75 7.70
C ALA A 75 -27.68 -9.56 6.92
N LEU A 76 -27.95 -10.86 6.75
CA LEU A 76 -27.10 -11.76 5.97
C LEU A 76 -27.11 -11.40 4.49
N SER A 77 -28.29 -11.10 3.92
CA SER A 77 -28.40 -10.65 2.53
C SER A 77 -27.70 -9.32 2.31
N ALA A 78 -27.86 -8.35 3.22
CA ALA A 78 -27.18 -7.05 3.12
C ALA A 78 -25.66 -7.19 3.20
N PHE A 79 -25.15 -8.06 4.08
CA PHE A 79 -23.71 -8.36 4.17
C PHE A 79 -23.18 -9.00 2.89
N VAL A 80 -23.85 -10.05 2.38
CA VAL A 80 -23.44 -10.73 1.15
C VAL A 80 -23.46 -9.77 -0.05
N VAL A 81 -24.50 -8.95 -0.18
CA VAL A 81 -24.60 -7.94 -1.24
C VAL A 81 -23.51 -6.88 -1.10
N SER A 82 -23.17 -6.46 0.12
CA SER A 82 -22.11 -5.47 0.36
C SER A 82 -20.72 -6.03 0.03
N VAL A 83 -20.44 -7.27 0.42
CA VAL A 83 -19.17 -7.96 0.08
C VAL A 83 -19.08 -8.21 -1.42
N ALA A 84 -20.15 -8.71 -2.04
CA ALA A 84 -20.19 -8.93 -3.48
C ALA A 84 -20.04 -7.61 -4.25
N GLY A 85 -20.73 -6.56 -3.82
CA GLY A 85 -20.61 -5.21 -4.40
C GLY A 85 -19.20 -4.66 -4.25
N SER A 86 -18.56 -4.84 -3.09
CA SER A 86 -17.17 -4.43 -2.87
C SER A 86 -16.19 -5.20 -3.76
N LEU A 87 -16.36 -6.52 -3.91
CA LEU A 87 -15.54 -7.35 -4.79
C LEU A 87 -15.72 -6.98 -6.27
N VAL A 88 -16.96 -6.75 -6.71
CA VAL A 88 -17.25 -6.31 -8.08
C VAL A 88 -16.66 -4.92 -8.33
N PHE A 89 -16.86 -3.98 -7.41
CA PHE A 89 -16.30 -2.64 -7.53
C PHE A 89 -14.78 -2.66 -7.52
N THR A 90 -14.16 -3.49 -6.67
CA THR A 90 -12.69 -3.68 -6.64
C THR A 90 -12.19 -4.38 -7.90
N ALA A 91 -12.93 -5.31 -8.49
CA ALA A 91 -12.56 -5.92 -9.77
C ALA A 91 -12.70 -4.93 -10.94
N MET A 92 -13.72 -4.05 -10.91
CA MET A 92 -13.96 -3.04 -11.94
C MET A 92 -13.01 -1.83 -11.84
N THR A 93 -12.64 -1.43 -10.63
CA THR A 93 -11.78 -0.25 -10.36
C THR A 93 -10.35 -0.61 -9.99
N GLY A 94 -10.10 -1.88 -9.66
CA GLY A 94 -8.78 -2.49 -9.50
C GLY A 94 -8.09 -2.53 -10.84
N THR A 95 -7.55 -1.37 -11.21
CA THR A 95 -6.76 -1.23 -12.42
C THR A 95 -5.47 -2.04 -12.21
N PRO A 96 -5.07 -2.97 -13.10
CA PRO A 96 -3.81 -3.70 -12.99
C PRO A 96 -2.63 -2.75 -13.24
N ALA A 97 -2.33 -1.89 -12.27
CA ALA A 97 -1.48 -0.70 -12.37
C ALA A 97 -1.78 0.14 -13.63
N SER A 98 -2.37 1.31 -13.41
CA SER A 98 -2.68 2.30 -14.45
C SER A 98 -1.62 2.34 -15.55
N THR A 99 -2.06 2.15 -16.80
CA THR A 99 -1.22 2.04 -18.01
C THR A 99 -0.33 3.27 -18.27
N GLY A 100 -0.52 4.36 -17.53
CA GLY A 100 0.33 5.56 -17.56
C GLY A 100 0.83 6.05 -16.20
N GLY A 101 0.63 5.29 -15.12
CA GLY A 101 1.11 5.67 -13.78
C GLY A 101 2.57 5.29 -13.52
N PRO A 102 3.18 5.76 -12.42
CA PRO A 102 4.55 5.40 -12.02
C PRO A 102 4.79 3.88 -11.97
N GLY A 103 3.76 3.10 -11.63
CA GLY A 103 3.82 1.63 -11.65
C GLY A 103 3.95 1.01 -13.06
N ALA A 104 3.33 1.60 -14.09
CA ALA A 104 3.52 1.13 -15.47
C ALA A 104 4.92 1.48 -16.00
N MET A 105 5.43 2.68 -15.69
CA MET A 105 6.81 3.05 -16.00
C MET A 105 7.81 2.11 -15.32
N MET A 106 7.62 1.83 -14.02
CA MET A 106 8.48 0.92 -13.28
C MET A 106 8.47 -0.48 -13.91
N ARG A 107 7.28 -1.03 -14.24
CA ARG A 107 7.18 -2.33 -14.93
C ARG A 107 7.87 -2.34 -16.28
N ALA A 108 7.75 -1.27 -17.07
CA ALA A 108 8.43 -1.16 -18.36
C ALA A 108 9.96 -1.17 -18.18
N VAL A 109 10.47 -0.42 -17.20
CA VAL A 109 11.91 -0.38 -16.89
C VAL A 109 12.41 -1.73 -16.37
N THR A 110 11.68 -2.39 -15.46
CA THR A 110 12.14 -3.67 -14.88
C THR A 110 12.09 -4.83 -15.87
N ASN A 111 11.24 -4.74 -16.90
CA ASN A 111 11.11 -5.77 -17.94
C ASN A 111 11.97 -5.50 -19.18
N ALA A 112 12.51 -4.30 -19.33
CA ALA A 112 13.41 -3.98 -20.44
C ALA A 112 14.79 -4.66 -20.27
N PRO A 113 15.50 -4.95 -21.37
CA PRO A 113 16.83 -5.57 -21.31
C PRO A 113 17.84 -4.73 -20.54
N LEU A 114 18.75 -5.38 -19.83
CA LEU A 114 19.80 -4.74 -19.04
C LEU A 114 20.60 -3.73 -19.87
N ALA A 115 20.92 -4.04 -21.13
CA ALA A 115 21.63 -3.12 -22.02
C ALA A 115 20.86 -1.82 -22.31
N THR A 116 19.52 -1.87 -22.29
CA THR A 116 18.66 -0.69 -22.50
C THR A 116 18.51 0.15 -21.23
N VAL A 117 18.55 -0.50 -20.06
CA VAL A 117 18.30 0.16 -18.77
C VAL A 117 19.59 0.62 -18.09
N ALA A 118 20.73 -0.03 -18.33
CA ALA A 118 22.02 0.34 -17.75
C ALA A 118 22.38 1.84 -17.91
N PRO A 119 22.15 2.49 -19.08
CA PRO A 119 22.42 3.91 -19.25
C PRO A 119 21.60 4.81 -18.35
N VAL A 120 20.39 4.39 -17.93
CA VAL A 120 19.55 5.13 -16.97
C VAL A 120 20.25 5.25 -15.61
N PHE A 121 21.08 4.27 -15.26
CA PHE A 121 21.90 4.27 -14.05
C PHE A 121 23.28 4.92 -14.25
N GLY A 122 23.58 5.41 -15.45
CA GLY A 122 24.89 5.99 -15.80
C GLY A 122 25.98 4.93 -16.04
N LEU A 123 25.58 3.70 -16.37
CA LEU A 123 26.48 2.59 -16.67
C LEU A 123 26.33 2.17 -18.14
N ASP A 124 27.41 1.66 -18.73
CA ASP A 124 27.32 0.86 -19.95
C ASP A 124 26.91 -0.59 -19.58
N ALA A 125 26.51 -1.38 -20.58
CA ALA A 125 26.04 -2.74 -20.36
C ALA A 125 27.13 -3.61 -19.68
N ASP A 126 28.39 -3.44 -20.07
CA ASP A 126 29.51 -4.22 -19.55
C ASP A 126 29.80 -3.89 -18.08
N LYS A 127 29.78 -2.61 -17.67
CA LYS A 127 29.93 -2.22 -16.26
C LYS A 127 28.75 -2.64 -15.43
N ALA A 128 27.53 -2.62 -15.97
CA ALA A 128 26.36 -3.14 -15.27
C ALA A 128 26.50 -4.65 -15.00
N ILE A 129 26.98 -5.43 -15.96
CA ILE A 129 27.25 -6.86 -15.77
C ILE A 129 28.37 -7.08 -14.75
N GLN A 130 29.44 -6.28 -14.80
CA GLN A 130 30.52 -6.36 -13.83
C GLN A 130 30.04 -6.02 -12.40
N ALA A 131 29.19 -5.01 -12.25
CA ALA A 131 28.60 -4.62 -10.97
C ALA A 131 27.73 -5.75 -10.38
N LEU A 132 26.90 -6.38 -11.20
CA LEU A 132 26.10 -7.52 -10.79
C LEU A 132 26.99 -8.73 -10.45
N LYS A 133 28.02 -9.00 -11.25
CA LYS A 133 28.98 -10.07 -10.99
C LYS A 133 29.75 -9.86 -9.68
N ALA A 134 30.12 -8.62 -9.35
CA ALA A 134 30.72 -8.28 -8.06
C ALA A 134 29.78 -8.53 -6.87
N ALA A 135 28.46 -8.48 -7.10
CA ALA A 135 27.43 -8.88 -6.14
C ALA A 135 27.08 -10.38 -6.20
N ASN A 136 27.88 -11.19 -6.90
CA ASN A 136 27.66 -12.62 -7.13
C ASN A 136 26.36 -12.93 -7.90
N ILE A 137 25.96 -12.02 -8.79
CA ILE A 137 24.80 -12.12 -9.67
C ILE A 137 25.29 -12.18 -11.11
N GLU A 138 25.17 -13.33 -11.76
CA GLU A 138 25.39 -13.41 -13.22
C GLU A 138 24.29 -12.65 -13.94
N ALA A 139 24.59 -12.01 -15.07
CA ALA A 139 23.61 -11.31 -15.89
C ALA A 139 24.07 -11.23 -17.35
N GLN A 140 23.12 -11.23 -18.29
CA GLN A 140 23.41 -11.02 -19.71
C GLN A 140 22.78 -9.71 -20.22
N PRO A 141 23.33 -9.08 -21.28
CA PRO A 141 22.83 -7.81 -21.80
C PRO A 141 21.35 -7.84 -22.22
N GLY A 142 20.86 -9.00 -22.68
CA GLY A 142 19.48 -9.21 -23.12
C GLY A 142 18.49 -9.57 -22.01
N GLU A 143 18.97 -9.88 -20.80
CA GLU A 143 18.09 -10.23 -19.68
C GLU A 143 17.46 -8.99 -19.05
N SER A 144 16.23 -9.12 -18.56
CA SER A 144 15.56 -8.04 -17.83
C SER A 144 15.97 -8.01 -16.36
N LEU A 145 15.85 -6.85 -15.72
CA LEU A 145 16.11 -6.70 -14.27
C LEU A 145 15.20 -7.62 -13.44
N ALA A 146 13.96 -7.83 -13.89
CA ALA A 146 13.03 -8.77 -13.27
C ALA A 146 13.54 -10.21 -13.34
N ALA A 147 13.99 -10.69 -14.50
CA ALA A 147 14.51 -12.04 -14.67
C ALA A 147 15.78 -12.28 -13.85
N ILE A 148 16.71 -11.31 -13.88
CA ILE A 148 17.94 -11.32 -13.08
C ILE A 148 17.60 -11.39 -11.58
N GLY A 149 16.66 -10.56 -11.13
CA GLY A 149 16.21 -10.53 -9.74
C GLY A 149 15.62 -11.87 -9.30
N THR A 150 14.68 -12.43 -10.08
CA THR A 150 14.05 -13.72 -9.77
C THR A 150 15.09 -14.84 -9.63
N ARG A 151 16.08 -14.90 -10.52
CA ARG A 151 17.17 -15.89 -10.43
C ARG A 151 18.07 -15.67 -9.22
N ALA A 152 18.32 -14.41 -8.87
CA ALA A 152 19.14 -14.03 -7.72
C ALA A 152 18.38 -14.03 -6.38
N GLY A 153 17.10 -14.45 -6.36
CA GLY A 153 16.28 -14.48 -5.14
C GLY A 153 15.90 -13.09 -4.60
N MET A 154 15.91 -12.06 -5.45
CA MET A 154 15.58 -10.67 -5.08
C MET A 154 14.57 -10.05 -6.05
N ASN A 155 14.01 -8.90 -5.69
CA ASN A 155 13.14 -8.17 -6.60
C ASN A 155 13.97 -7.30 -7.58
N ALA A 156 13.33 -6.86 -8.67
CA ALA A 156 13.98 -6.02 -9.68
C ALA A 156 14.53 -4.68 -9.12
N VAL A 157 13.92 -4.18 -8.03
CA VAL A 157 14.38 -2.97 -7.33
C VAL A 157 15.71 -3.22 -6.61
N GLY A 158 15.90 -4.41 -6.03
CA GLY A 158 17.18 -4.83 -5.42
C GLY A 158 18.30 -4.85 -6.45
N VAL A 159 18.04 -5.37 -7.64
CA VAL A 159 18.98 -5.34 -8.77
C VAL A 159 19.31 -3.89 -9.17
N ALA A 160 18.29 -3.03 -9.30
CA ALA A 160 18.48 -1.61 -9.59
C ALA A 160 19.32 -0.89 -8.52
N ASN A 161 19.14 -1.21 -7.24
CA ASN A 161 19.94 -0.63 -6.16
C ASN A 161 21.43 -0.96 -6.29
N ILE A 162 21.77 -2.20 -6.68
CA ILE A 162 23.16 -2.60 -6.93
C ILE A 162 23.75 -1.78 -8.08
N LEU A 163 22.99 -1.60 -9.17
CA LEU A 163 23.43 -0.78 -10.31
C LEU A 163 23.61 0.70 -9.93
N THR A 164 22.74 1.26 -9.08
CA THR A 164 22.90 2.64 -8.60
C THR A 164 24.14 2.82 -7.72
N ALA A 165 24.48 1.82 -6.89
CA ALA A 165 25.64 1.87 -6.01
C ALA A 165 26.96 1.75 -6.80
N ALA A 166 26.93 1.10 -7.97
CA ALA A 166 28.08 0.96 -8.86
C ALA A 166 28.34 2.18 -9.74
N LYS A 167 27.49 3.22 -9.67
CA LYS A 167 27.67 4.46 -10.43
C LYS A 167 29.01 5.13 -10.04
N PRO A 168 29.88 5.47 -11.01
CA PRO A 168 31.11 6.18 -10.71
C PRO A 168 30.80 7.57 -10.10
N PRO A 169 31.61 8.05 -9.12
CA PRO A 169 31.41 9.37 -8.54
C PRO A 169 31.47 10.44 -9.62
N LYS A 170 30.56 11.42 -9.55
CA LYS A 170 30.56 12.58 -10.45
C LYS A 170 31.96 13.20 -10.41
N PRO A 171 32.64 13.42 -11.55
CA PRO A 171 33.93 14.09 -11.54
C PRO A 171 33.76 15.43 -10.83
N ALA A 172 34.60 15.69 -9.83
CA ALA A 172 34.62 16.97 -9.14
C ALA A 172 34.73 18.06 -10.21
N SER A 173 33.78 18.99 -10.21
CA SER A 173 33.90 20.20 -11.01
C SER A 173 35.10 20.95 -10.45
N ASN A 174 36.26 20.79 -11.08
CA ASN A 174 37.41 21.65 -10.84
C ASN A 174 36.97 23.05 -11.27
N GLY A 175 36.46 23.82 -10.30
CA GLY A 175 36.22 25.25 -10.47
C GLY A 175 37.56 25.90 -10.82
N PRO A 176 37.60 26.87 -11.76
CA PRO A 176 38.84 27.51 -12.12
C PRO A 176 39.45 28.17 -10.88
N ALA A 177 40.70 27.81 -10.58
CA ALA A 177 41.51 28.53 -9.62
C ALA A 177 41.53 30.00 -10.04
N SER A 178 40.93 30.85 -9.22
CA SER A 178 41.01 32.32 -9.31
C SER A 178 41.95 32.81 -8.23
#